data_AF-A0A7X6WSK2-F1
#
_entry.id   AF-A0A7X6WSK2-F1
#
_cell.length_a   1.000
_cell.length_b   1.000
_cell.length_c   1.000
_cell.angle_alpha   90.00
_cell.angle_beta   90.00
_cell.angle_gamma   90.00
#
_symmetry.space_group_name_H-M   'P 1'
#
loop_
_entity.id
_entity.type
_entity.pdbx_description
1 polymer ?
#
loop_
_entity_poly.entity_id
_entity_poly.type
_entity_poly.pdbx_seq_one_letter_code
_entity_poly.pdbx_strand_id
1 'polypeptide(L)'
;MSEKAIYSLSEKEVEEKFKTSSQGGISQVEALVRLKEYGKNRIKRKQDWRWVKLALGQFNDALVWILLVAALLAFIFGEYRDVIIILIIVGTNAIIGFFQEFKAERILDSIKKLTTDKAQVIRDGVKQEIDTKMIVPGDAIFVAAGDNVPADGYLTESYDLKVNSFIFTGESKPESKSVKIIQEENVPIADIDNMLFMGETVSTGEGFFIVTGTGLNTELGRIAHLTGEMKETLTPMQKQMRRLGKNVTVIAVLIGVAVMIAGYFSGLSLYHNFIFALALAVSVVPEGLPAAISVSLSLGMKKLLKHKVLAKKLNAVETLGSVDIICTDKTGTITKNELTVTHLIINNQEVTVSGTGYSPEGNFYLDDRAVNPAGIKNLELLFRIGVLCNDANIILKDGRRVVVGDPTEGAIVVAGEKYNPKKNFYSIGETKIT
;
A
#
# COMPACT_ATOMS: atom_id res chain seq x y z
N MET A 1 -25.49 -10.94 24.26
CA MET A 1 -26.29 -10.84 23.03
C MET A 1 -25.33 -10.46 21.92
N SER A 2 -25.24 -11.28 20.87
CA SER A 2 -24.46 -10.95 19.67
C SER A 2 -24.94 -9.59 19.16
N GLU A 3 -24.07 -8.60 19.10
CA GLU A 3 -24.42 -7.29 18.56
C GLU A 3 -24.71 -7.50 17.07
N LYS A 4 -25.96 -7.24 16.64
CA LYS A 4 -26.35 -7.40 15.23
C LYS A 4 -25.39 -6.63 14.32
N ALA A 5 -24.94 -7.27 13.25
CA ALA A 5 -24.09 -6.65 12.25
C ALA A 5 -24.80 -5.46 11.59
N ILE A 6 -24.06 -4.41 11.23
CA ILE A 6 -24.67 -3.16 10.74
C ILE A 6 -25.48 -3.38 9.46
N TYR A 7 -25.02 -4.25 8.55
CA TYR A 7 -25.75 -4.61 7.33
C TYR A 7 -27.11 -5.29 7.58
N SER A 8 -27.38 -5.75 8.80
CA SER A 8 -28.65 -6.39 9.19
C SER A 8 -29.65 -5.43 9.83
N LEU A 9 -29.24 -4.17 10.07
CA LEU A 9 -30.09 -3.13 10.64
C LEU A 9 -30.92 -2.45 9.53
N SER A 10 -32.09 -1.96 9.90
CA SER A 10 -32.85 -1.02 9.08
C SER A 10 -32.24 0.38 9.13
N GLU A 11 -32.54 1.22 8.13
CA GLU A 11 -32.05 2.61 8.07
C GLU A 11 -32.34 3.38 9.37
N LYS A 12 -33.55 3.25 9.92
CA LYS A 12 -33.94 3.90 11.19
C LYS A 12 -33.10 3.44 12.37
N GLU A 13 -32.81 2.14 12.46
CA GLU A 13 -31.94 1.60 13.52
C GLU A 13 -30.50 2.12 13.38
N VAL A 14 -30.01 2.32 12.15
CA VAL A 14 -28.70 2.93 11.88
C VAL A 14 -28.69 4.42 12.26
N GLU A 15 -29.70 5.18 11.86
CA GLU A 15 -29.86 6.60 12.23
C GLU A 15 -29.92 6.78 13.76
N GLU A 16 -30.69 5.94 14.46
CA GLU A 16 -30.78 5.95 15.93
C GLU A 16 -29.44 5.57 16.58
N LYS A 17 -28.78 4.51 16.07
CA LYS A 17 -27.49 4.02 16.61
C LYS A 17 -26.39 5.07 16.47
N PHE A 18 -26.32 5.76 15.33
CA PHE A 18 -25.30 6.78 15.05
C PHE A 18 -25.75 8.22 15.34
N LYS A 19 -26.97 8.39 15.87
CA LYS A 19 -27.60 9.68 16.18
C LYS A 19 -27.39 10.69 15.05
N THR A 20 -27.88 10.33 13.87
CA THR A 20 -27.72 11.11 12.64
C THR A 20 -29.01 11.05 11.81
N SER A 21 -29.07 11.87 10.76
CA SER A 21 -30.14 11.87 9.77
C SER A 21 -29.54 11.67 8.38
N SER A 22 -30.12 10.78 7.58
CA SER A 22 -29.69 10.53 6.21
C SER A 22 -29.79 11.77 5.32
N GLN A 23 -30.81 12.61 5.53
CA GLN A 23 -31.06 13.83 4.76
C GLN A 23 -30.29 15.06 5.29
N GLY A 24 -30.18 15.20 6.62
CA GLY A 24 -29.60 16.39 7.25
C GLY A 24 -28.12 16.24 7.66
N GLY A 25 -27.63 15.01 7.75
CA GLY A 25 -26.35 14.69 8.37
C GLY A 25 -26.27 15.14 9.84
N ILE A 26 -25.04 15.27 10.33
CA ILE A 26 -24.76 15.79 11.68
C ILE A 26 -24.45 17.29 11.65
N SER A 27 -24.49 17.95 12.81
CA SER A 27 -24.04 19.34 12.90
C SER A 27 -22.51 19.46 12.84
N GLN A 28 -22.00 20.60 12.38
CA GLN A 28 -20.56 20.85 12.39
C GLN A 28 -19.95 20.79 13.81
N VAL A 29 -20.73 21.19 14.83
CA VAL A 29 -20.32 21.13 16.23
C VAL A 29 -20.19 19.69 16.71
N GLU A 30 -21.18 18.85 16.40
CA GLU A 30 -21.18 17.42 16.73
C GLU A 30 -20.00 16.71 16.04
N ALA A 31 -19.73 17.05 14.78
CA ALA A 31 -18.59 16.49 14.05
C ALA A 31 -17.25 16.77 14.75
N LEU A 32 -17.06 17.98 15.30
CA LEU A 32 -15.84 18.33 16.06
C LEU A 32 -15.75 17.59 17.39
N VAL A 33 -16.88 17.31 18.05
CA VAL A 33 -16.93 16.50 19.27
C VAL A 33 -16.54 15.07 18.95
N ARG A 34 -17.17 14.46 17.95
CA ARG A 34 -16.87 13.09 17.49
C ARG A 34 -15.43 12.95 16.99
N LEU A 35 -14.87 13.98 16.37
CA LEU A 35 -13.47 13.96 15.93
C LEU A 35 -12.50 13.88 17.11
N LYS A 36 -12.85 14.44 18.28
CA LYS A 36 -12.06 14.30 19.50
C LYS A 36 -12.20 12.91 20.11
N GLU A 37 -13.37 12.30 20.00
CA GLU A 37 -13.67 10.97 20.55
C GLU A 37 -13.10 9.83 19.69
N TYR A 38 -13.47 9.79 18.41
CA TYR A 38 -13.07 8.73 17.47
C TYR A 38 -11.71 8.98 16.81
N GLY A 39 -11.22 10.22 16.86
CA GLY A 39 -10.00 10.62 16.17
C GLY A 39 -10.20 10.85 14.67
N LYS A 40 -9.11 11.20 13.99
CA LYS A 40 -9.11 11.43 12.54
C LYS A 40 -9.33 10.11 11.79
N ASN A 41 -10.07 10.16 10.69
CA ASN A 41 -10.23 9.05 9.76
C ASN A 41 -8.91 8.75 9.03
N ARG A 42 -8.02 8.04 9.71
CA ARG A 42 -6.71 7.61 9.20
C ARG A 42 -6.36 6.27 9.81
N ILE A 43 -5.82 5.39 8.99
CA ILE A 43 -5.17 4.16 9.45
C ILE A 43 -3.85 4.58 10.13
N LYS A 44 -3.91 4.81 11.44
CA LYS A 44 -2.77 5.29 12.23
C LYS A 44 -1.75 4.16 12.38
N ARG A 45 -0.59 4.27 11.73
CA ARG A 45 0.59 3.49 12.14
C ARG A 45 1.06 4.02 13.51
N LYS A 46 1.26 3.14 14.50
CA LYS A 46 1.92 3.48 15.77
C LYS A 46 3.24 4.20 15.44
N GLN A 47 3.28 5.49 15.72
CA GLN A 47 4.39 6.37 15.37
C GLN A 47 4.98 6.97 16.65
N ASP A 48 5.19 6.14 17.65
CA ASP A 48 5.72 6.62 18.91
C ASP A 48 7.09 5.97 19.10
N TRP A 49 8.12 6.81 19.20
CA TRP A 49 9.52 6.47 19.51
C TRP A 49 10.38 5.89 18.38
N ARG A 50 10.08 6.17 17.10
CA ARG A 50 10.93 5.70 15.98
C ARG A 50 12.39 6.11 16.12
N TRP A 51 12.67 7.38 16.44
CA TRP A 51 14.05 7.88 16.57
C TRP A 51 14.78 7.31 17.79
N VAL A 52 14.11 7.18 18.94
CA VAL A 52 14.70 6.55 20.14
C VAL A 52 14.93 5.06 19.91
N LYS A 53 13.99 4.36 19.26
CA LYS A 53 14.13 2.94 18.90
C LYS A 53 15.24 2.73 17.87
N LEU A 54 15.38 3.63 16.89
CA LEU A 54 16.48 3.62 15.92
C LEU A 54 17.83 3.81 16.63
N ALA A 55 17.92 4.78 17.55
CA ALA A 55 19.13 5.05 18.33
C ALA A 55 19.49 3.87 19.25
N LEU A 56 18.55 3.36 20.04
CA LEU A 56 18.75 2.18 20.90
C LEU A 56 19.02 0.91 20.09
N GLY A 57 18.46 0.81 18.88
CA GLY A 57 18.71 -0.28 17.95
C GLY A 57 20.18 -0.39 17.53
N GLN A 58 20.91 0.73 17.43
CA GLN A 58 22.34 0.72 17.10
C GLN A 58 23.21 0.02 18.18
N PHE A 59 22.73 -0.03 19.42
CA PHE A 59 23.44 -0.69 20.52
C PHE A 59 23.07 -2.17 20.68
N ASN A 60 22.04 -2.64 19.96
CA ASN A 60 21.53 -4.01 20.07
C ASN A 60 22.17 -4.96 19.05
N ASP A 61 23.47 -4.83 18.84
CA ASP A 61 24.28 -5.70 17.98
C ASP A 61 25.32 -6.44 18.82
N ALA A 62 25.54 -7.73 18.52
CA ALA A 62 26.52 -8.56 19.23
C ALA A 62 27.93 -7.95 19.18
N LEU A 63 28.32 -7.33 18.07
CA LEU A 63 29.63 -6.70 17.91
C LEU A 63 29.79 -5.46 18.82
N VAL A 64 28.72 -4.68 18.98
CA VAL A 64 28.72 -3.52 19.88
C VAL A 64 28.78 -3.97 21.34
N TRP A 65 28.06 -5.04 21.70
CA TRP A 65 28.14 -5.62 23.04
C TRP A 65 29.55 -6.09 23.41
N ILE A 66 30.31 -6.67 22.47
CA ILE A 66 31.71 -7.06 22.71
C ILE A 66 32.56 -5.83 23.06
N LEU A 67 32.42 -4.75 22.29
CA LEU A 67 33.16 -3.51 22.54
C LEU A 67 32.76 -2.86 23.86
N LEU A 68 31.48 -2.89 24.23
CA LEU A 68 31.01 -2.37 25.51
C LEU A 68 31.53 -3.19 26.70
N VAL A 69 31.56 -4.52 26.57
CA VAL A 69 32.18 -5.41 27.58
C VAL A 69 33.68 -5.17 27.64
N ALA A 70 34.36 -5.00 26.52
CA ALA A 70 35.78 -4.68 26.46
C ALA A 70 36.11 -3.34 27.13
N ALA A 71 35.31 -2.30 26.89
CA ALA A 71 35.42 -1.01 27.56
C ALA A 71 35.17 -1.13 29.07
N LEU A 72 34.18 -1.90 29.50
CA LEU A 72 33.92 -2.13 30.91
C LEU A 72 35.11 -2.83 31.60
N LEU A 73 35.69 -3.84 30.95
CA LEU A 73 36.85 -4.53 31.49
C LEU A 73 38.07 -3.60 31.55
N ALA A 74 38.39 -2.87 30.47
CA ALA A 74 39.48 -1.88 30.46
C ALA A 74 39.34 -0.84 31.58
N PHE A 75 38.10 -0.39 31.86
CA PHE A 75 37.82 0.54 32.95
C PHE A 75 38.16 -0.05 34.32
N ILE A 76 37.82 -1.33 34.57
CA ILE A 76 38.16 -2.02 35.82
C ILE A 76 39.68 -2.10 36.02
N PHE A 77 40.45 -2.23 34.94
CA PHE A 77 41.92 -2.24 34.98
C PHE A 77 42.55 -0.84 35.05
N GLY A 78 41.77 0.24 35.03
CA GLY A 78 42.27 1.61 35.11
C GLY A 78 42.83 2.17 33.79
N GLU A 79 42.59 1.49 32.67
CA GLU A 79 43.04 1.90 31.33
C GLU A 79 42.08 2.92 30.71
N TYR A 80 42.00 4.11 31.31
CA TYR A 80 41.06 5.16 30.88
C TYR A 80 41.25 5.58 29.42
N ARG A 81 42.48 5.49 28.88
CA ARG A 81 42.78 5.84 27.49
C ARG A 81 42.07 4.89 26.51
N ASP A 82 42.17 3.59 26.74
CA ASP A 82 41.55 2.57 25.89
C ASP A 82 40.03 2.62 25.99
N VAL A 83 39.49 2.84 27.20
CA VAL A 83 38.05 3.04 27.42
C VAL A 83 37.52 4.20 26.58
N ILE A 84 38.21 5.35 26.62
CA ILE A 84 37.79 6.53 25.85
C ILE A 84 37.83 6.26 24.35
N ILE A 85 38.89 5.59 23.85
CA ILE A 85 39.01 5.24 22.43
C ILE A 85 37.86 4.33 22.00
N ILE A 86 37.57 3.26 22.77
CA ILE A 86 36.48 2.33 22.45
C ILE A 86 35.12 3.05 22.46
N LEU A 87 34.86 3.90 23.46
CA LEU A 87 33.61 4.66 23.53
C LEU A 87 33.46 5.66 22.38
N ILE A 88 34.54 6.30 21.92
CA ILE A 88 34.51 7.18 20.74
C ILE A 88 34.17 6.37 19.49
N ILE A 89 34.76 5.19 19.30
CA ILE A 89 34.48 4.33 18.15
C ILE A 89 33.02 3.89 18.15
N VAL A 90 32.52 3.37 19.28
CA VAL A 90 31.12 2.93 19.42
C VAL A 90 30.16 4.10 19.22
N GLY A 91 30.44 5.26 19.83
CA GLY A 91 29.62 6.46 19.70
C GLY A 91 29.58 7.00 18.27
N THR A 92 30.72 7.06 17.59
CA THR A 92 30.81 7.50 16.19
C THR A 92 30.03 6.56 15.28
N ASN A 93 30.17 5.24 15.46
CA ASN A 93 29.41 4.25 14.70
C ASN A 93 27.90 4.37 14.94
N ALA A 94 27.47 4.56 16.18
CA ALA A 94 26.05 4.76 16.52
C ALA A 94 25.49 6.04 15.88
N ILE A 95 26.25 7.14 15.91
CA ILE A 95 25.86 8.42 15.28
C ILE A 95 25.74 8.24 13.75
N ILE A 96 26.75 7.64 13.12
CA ILE A 96 26.75 7.39 11.67
C ILE A 96 25.57 6.49 11.29
N GLY A 97 25.35 5.39 12.02
CA GLY A 97 24.22 4.48 11.80
C GLY A 97 22.87 5.18 11.95
N PHE A 98 22.69 5.98 13.00
CA PHE A 98 21.47 6.76 13.22
C PHE A 98 21.20 7.75 12.07
N PHE A 99 22.21 8.54 11.65
CA PHE A 99 22.04 9.50 10.56
C PHE A 99 21.76 8.81 9.21
N GLN A 100 22.40 7.67 8.95
CA GLN A 100 22.17 6.88 7.74
C GLN A 100 20.73 6.38 7.67
N GLU A 101 20.23 5.82 8.78
CA GLU A 101 18.88 5.24 8.83
C GLU A 101 17.79 6.33 8.82
N PHE A 102 18.04 7.45 9.51
CA PHE A 102 17.14 8.62 9.50
C PHE A 102 17.01 9.25 8.11
N LYS A 103 18.10 9.33 7.34
CA LYS A 103 18.08 9.87 5.97
C LYS A 103 17.27 8.99 5.02
N ALA A 104 17.39 7.66 5.14
CA ALA A 104 16.60 6.72 4.36
C ALA A 104 15.10 6.85 4.66
N GLU A 105 14.73 7.04 5.92
CA GLU A 105 13.32 7.20 6.33
C GLU A 105 12.68 8.50 5.82
N ARG A 106 13.41 9.63 5.84
CA ARG A 106 12.91 10.92 5.32
C ARG A 106 12.58 10.92 3.83
N ILE A 107 13.33 10.16 3.03
CA ILE A 107 13.08 10.01 1.60
C ILE A 107 11.71 9.33 1.40
N LEU A 108 11.39 8.34 2.23
CA LEU A 108 10.13 7.60 2.17
C LEU A 108 8.94 8.44 2.62
N ASP A 109 9.11 9.27 3.65
CA ASP A 109 8.02 10.12 4.16
C ASP A 109 7.71 11.31 3.24
N SER A 110 8.67 11.78 2.44
CA SER A 110 8.45 12.85 1.46
C SER A 110 7.59 12.38 0.28
N ILE A 111 7.62 11.09 -0.05
CA ILE A 111 6.82 10.50 -1.13
C ILE A 111 5.35 10.32 -0.71
N LYS A 112 5.07 10.10 0.58
CA LYS A 112 3.70 9.90 1.10
C LYS A 112 2.85 11.17 1.21
N LYS A 113 3.46 12.35 1.15
CA LYS A 113 2.77 13.64 1.37
C LYS A 113 2.02 14.17 0.16
N LEU A 114 2.08 13.49 -0.99
CA LEU A 114 1.57 13.97 -2.27
C LEU A 114 0.10 13.59 -2.57
N THR A 115 -0.59 12.92 -1.66
CA THR A 115 -2.00 12.49 -1.85
C THR A 115 -2.85 13.00 -0.70
N THR A 116 -3.66 14.02 -0.94
CA THR A 116 -4.71 14.43 0.00
C THR A 116 -6.05 14.24 -0.70
N ASP A 117 -6.81 13.25 -0.24
CA ASP A 117 -8.13 12.93 -0.78
C ASP A 117 -9.19 13.78 -0.08
N LYS A 118 -10.17 14.27 -0.85
CA LYS A 118 -11.32 15.03 -0.37
C LYS A 118 -12.60 14.22 -0.56
N ALA A 119 -13.65 14.54 0.19
CA ALA A 119 -14.97 13.91 0.10
C ALA A 119 -16.09 14.93 0.30
N GLN A 120 -17.26 14.65 -0.28
CA GLN A 120 -18.47 15.45 -0.08
C GLN A 120 -19.29 14.89 1.08
N VAL A 121 -19.47 15.70 2.13
CA VAL A 121 -20.27 15.35 3.30
C VAL A 121 -21.47 16.29 3.43
N ILE A 122 -22.56 15.79 4.00
CA ILE A 122 -23.71 16.60 4.38
C ILE A 122 -23.59 16.88 5.88
N ARG A 123 -23.47 18.15 6.25
CA ARG A 123 -23.55 18.59 7.64
C ARG A 123 -24.37 19.86 7.71
N ASP A 124 -25.13 20.00 8.80
CA ASP A 124 -26.10 21.10 8.97
C ASP A 124 -27.07 21.21 7.77
N GLY A 125 -27.40 20.08 7.13
CA GLY A 125 -28.25 20.00 5.93
C GLY A 125 -27.62 20.51 4.63
N VAL A 126 -26.31 20.83 4.61
CA VAL A 126 -25.62 21.37 3.44
C VAL A 126 -24.49 20.44 2.99
N LYS A 127 -24.42 20.19 1.67
CA LYS A 127 -23.29 19.48 1.04
C LYS A 127 -22.04 20.36 1.09
N GLN A 128 -20.96 19.86 1.68
CA GLN A 128 -19.67 20.54 1.76
C GLN A 128 -18.51 19.57 1.49
N GLU A 129 -17.45 20.09 0.87
CA GLU A 129 -16.24 19.31 0.58
C GLU A 129 -15.24 19.43 1.74
N ILE A 130 -14.83 18.30 2.32
CA ILE A 130 -13.87 18.24 3.42
C ILE A 130 -12.72 17.27 3.15
N ASP A 131 -11.60 17.43 3.86
CA ASP A 131 -10.52 16.44 3.86
C ASP A 131 -11.05 15.12 4.45
N THR A 132 -10.80 14.00 3.78
CA THR A 132 -11.25 12.67 4.20
C THR A 132 -10.85 12.32 5.63
N LYS A 133 -9.76 12.89 6.14
CA LYS A 133 -9.29 12.73 7.52
C LYS A 133 -10.23 13.30 8.58
N MET A 134 -11.14 14.18 8.20
CA MET A 134 -12.07 14.89 9.08
C MET A 134 -13.46 14.23 9.14
N ILE A 135 -13.64 13.11 8.42
CA ILE A 135 -14.84 12.29 8.47
C ILE A 135 -14.91 11.56 9.81
N VAL A 136 -16.13 11.45 10.36
CA VAL A 136 -16.41 10.79 11.64
C VAL A 136 -17.63 9.87 11.51
N PRO A 137 -17.80 8.88 12.41
CA PRO A 137 -19.02 8.06 12.44
C PRO A 137 -20.28 8.91 12.56
N GLY A 138 -21.28 8.58 11.75
CA GLY A 138 -22.56 9.28 11.59
C GLY A 138 -22.58 10.42 10.57
N ASP A 139 -21.45 10.79 9.95
CA ASP A 139 -21.47 11.66 8.77
C ASP A 139 -22.32 11.03 7.66
N ALA A 140 -23.11 11.84 6.96
CA ALA A 140 -23.76 11.44 5.71
C ALA A 140 -22.86 11.86 4.55
N ILE A 141 -22.52 10.92 3.67
CA ILE A 141 -21.58 11.12 2.56
C ILE A 141 -22.30 10.89 1.24
N PHE A 142 -22.02 11.77 0.30
CA PHE A 142 -22.42 11.62 -1.10
C PHE A 142 -21.22 11.13 -1.91
N VAL A 143 -21.45 10.13 -2.75
CA VAL A 143 -20.47 9.62 -3.72
C VAL A 143 -21.11 9.50 -5.09
N ALA A 144 -20.34 9.83 -6.12
CA ALA A 144 -20.72 9.68 -7.51
C ALA A 144 -19.63 8.93 -8.30
N ALA A 145 -19.96 8.55 -9.54
CA ALA A 145 -19.02 7.90 -10.45
C ALA A 145 -17.64 8.60 -10.48
N GLY A 146 -16.59 7.83 -10.20
CA GLY A 146 -15.20 8.28 -10.12
C GLY A 146 -14.70 8.62 -8.71
N ASP A 147 -15.58 8.70 -7.71
CA ASP A 147 -15.18 8.94 -6.32
C ASP A 147 -14.64 7.69 -5.64
N ASN A 148 -13.70 7.89 -4.72
CA ASN A 148 -13.28 6.85 -3.79
C ASN A 148 -14.15 6.91 -2.53
N VAL A 149 -14.60 5.76 -2.04
CA VAL A 149 -15.33 5.63 -0.79
C VAL A 149 -14.38 5.94 0.39
N PRO A 150 -14.63 7.01 1.15
CA PRO A 150 -13.64 7.52 2.11
C PRO A 150 -13.70 6.87 3.50
N ALA A 151 -14.76 6.12 3.80
CA ALA A 151 -15.01 5.47 5.09
C ALA A 151 -16.02 4.34 4.92
N ASP A 152 -16.11 3.42 5.87
CA ASP A 152 -17.13 2.37 5.83
C ASP A 152 -18.49 2.94 6.22
N GLY A 153 -19.56 2.53 5.53
CA GLY A 153 -20.87 3.07 5.82
C GLY A 153 -22.04 2.30 5.23
N TYR A 154 -23.21 2.59 5.79
CA TYR A 154 -24.48 1.97 5.45
C TYR A 154 -25.18 2.80 4.37
N LEU A 155 -25.56 2.16 3.27
CA LEU A 155 -26.17 2.81 2.11
C LEU A 155 -27.63 3.19 2.41
N THR A 156 -27.95 4.48 2.29
CA THR A 156 -29.31 5.01 2.52
C THR A 156 -30.03 5.29 1.21
N GLU A 157 -29.31 5.72 0.17
CA GLU A 157 -29.85 5.94 -1.17
C GLU A 157 -28.89 5.41 -2.23
N SER A 158 -29.44 4.85 -3.31
CA SER A 158 -28.67 4.31 -4.43
C SER A 158 -29.42 4.54 -5.74
N TYR A 159 -28.70 5.08 -6.73
CA TYR A 159 -29.19 5.29 -8.09
C TYR A 159 -28.21 4.66 -9.07
N ASP A 160 -28.52 3.44 -9.53
CA ASP A 160 -27.63 2.58 -10.35
C ASP A 160 -26.18 2.50 -9.84
N LEU A 161 -26.03 2.48 -8.50
CA LEU A 161 -24.73 2.52 -7.87
C LEU A 161 -23.99 1.20 -8.09
N LYS A 162 -22.87 1.27 -8.79
CA LYS A 162 -21.92 0.14 -8.91
C LYS A 162 -20.57 0.56 -8.40
N VAL A 163 -19.95 -0.27 -7.59
CA VAL A 163 -18.63 0.00 -7.00
C VAL A 163 -17.63 -1.08 -7.35
N ASN A 164 -16.37 -0.68 -7.44
CA ASN A 164 -15.26 -1.58 -7.67
C ASN A 164 -14.60 -1.91 -6.33
N SER A 165 -14.77 -3.17 -5.91
CA SER A 165 -14.29 -3.73 -4.65
C SER A 165 -12.91 -4.41 -4.78
N PHE A 166 -12.11 -4.08 -5.81
CA PHE A 166 -10.85 -4.75 -6.14
C PHE A 166 -9.89 -4.94 -4.96
N ILE A 167 -9.83 -3.97 -4.04
CA ILE A 167 -8.97 -4.05 -2.85
C ILE A 167 -9.36 -5.21 -1.90
N PHE A 168 -10.63 -5.62 -1.91
CA PHE A 168 -11.16 -6.68 -1.06
C PHE A 168 -11.30 -8.02 -1.80
N THR A 169 -11.71 -7.99 -3.06
CA THR A 169 -12.06 -9.20 -3.84
C THR A 169 -10.99 -9.63 -4.84
N GLY A 170 -10.10 -8.72 -5.27
CA GLY A 170 -9.17 -8.95 -6.39
C GLY A 170 -9.85 -8.96 -7.78
N GLU A 171 -11.16 -8.74 -7.83
CA GLU A 171 -11.94 -8.65 -9.06
C GLU A 171 -12.21 -7.19 -9.40
N SER A 172 -12.22 -6.85 -10.69
CA SER A 172 -12.40 -5.47 -11.17
C SER A 172 -13.70 -5.23 -11.90
N LYS A 173 -14.57 -6.25 -11.92
CA LYS A 173 -15.94 -6.10 -12.36
C LYS A 173 -16.72 -5.32 -11.29
N PRO A 174 -17.39 -4.21 -11.64
CA PRO A 174 -18.21 -3.48 -10.68
C PRO A 174 -19.36 -4.33 -10.14
N GLU A 175 -19.60 -4.23 -8.85
CA GLU A 175 -20.68 -4.89 -8.12
C GLU A 175 -21.79 -3.88 -7.82
N SER A 176 -23.06 -4.30 -7.98
CA SER A 176 -24.21 -3.41 -7.76
C SER A 176 -24.52 -3.30 -6.27
N LYS A 177 -24.68 -2.07 -5.79
CA LYS A 177 -25.03 -1.77 -4.40
C LYS A 177 -26.47 -1.30 -4.31
N SER A 178 -27.22 -1.84 -3.34
CA SER A 178 -28.66 -1.60 -3.21
C SER A 178 -29.08 -1.43 -1.76
N VAL A 179 -30.07 -0.57 -1.55
CA VAL A 179 -30.67 -0.35 -0.22
C VAL A 179 -31.59 -1.53 0.08
N LYS A 180 -31.05 -2.55 0.73
CA LYS A 180 -31.79 -3.74 1.20
C LYS A 180 -31.32 -4.14 2.59
N ILE A 181 -32.19 -4.80 3.35
CA ILE A 181 -31.82 -5.41 4.63
C ILE A 181 -31.30 -6.82 4.37
N ILE A 182 -30.11 -7.14 4.86
CA ILE A 182 -29.51 -8.47 4.74
C ILE A 182 -29.71 -9.21 6.07
N GLN A 183 -30.51 -10.28 6.05
CA GLN A 183 -30.87 -11.03 7.26
C GLN A 183 -29.92 -12.19 7.58
N GLU A 184 -29.08 -12.58 6.63
CA GLU A 184 -28.09 -13.65 6.79
C GLU A 184 -27.00 -13.25 7.77
N GLU A 185 -26.52 -14.19 8.58
CA GLU A 185 -25.40 -13.97 9.49
C GLU A 185 -24.08 -14.39 8.82
N ASN A 186 -22.99 -13.68 9.12
CA ASN A 186 -21.63 -13.96 8.61
C ASN A 186 -21.47 -13.89 7.08
N VAL A 187 -22.18 -12.95 6.46
CA VAL A 187 -22.08 -12.67 5.02
C VAL A 187 -20.64 -12.22 4.67
N PRO A 188 -19.99 -12.83 3.66
CA PRO A 188 -18.70 -12.37 3.16
C PRO A 188 -18.78 -10.92 2.67
N ILE A 189 -17.70 -10.14 2.82
CA ILE A 189 -17.66 -8.71 2.41
C ILE A 189 -18.12 -8.50 0.96
N ALA A 190 -17.76 -9.42 0.06
CA ALA A 190 -18.14 -9.38 -1.35
C ALA A 190 -19.66 -9.45 -1.58
N ASP A 191 -20.40 -10.08 -0.67
CA ASP A 191 -21.85 -10.28 -0.77
C ASP A 191 -22.66 -9.21 0.01
N ILE A 192 -21.98 -8.24 0.65
CA ILE A 192 -22.62 -7.15 1.39
C ILE A 192 -22.92 -5.97 0.44
N ASP A 193 -24.11 -5.98 -0.14
CA ASP A 193 -24.53 -4.99 -1.15
C ASP A 193 -25.11 -3.69 -0.58
N ASN A 194 -25.45 -3.65 0.71
CA ASN A 194 -26.08 -2.50 1.36
C ASN A 194 -25.09 -1.64 2.16
N MET A 195 -23.80 -1.91 2.00
CA MET A 195 -22.72 -1.12 2.58
C MET A 195 -21.72 -0.70 1.52
N LEU A 196 -21.01 0.38 1.82
CA LEU A 196 -19.84 0.84 1.10
C LEU A 196 -18.62 0.76 2.03
N PHE A 197 -17.48 0.36 1.49
CA PHE A 197 -16.27 0.13 2.27
C PHE A 197 -15.15 1.08 1.85
N MET A 198 -14.37 1.56 2.83
CA MET A 198 -13.24 2.45 2.63
C MET A 198 -12.27 1.85 1.60
N GLY A 199 -11.99 2.60 0.54
CA GLY A 199 -11.07 2.21 -0.53
C GLY A 199 -11.75 1.66 -1.78
N GLU A 200 -13.04 1.33 -1.73
CA GLU A 200 -13.82 1.06 -2.96
C GLU A 200 -13.86 2.31 -3.85
N THR A 201 -14.01 2.12 -5.16
CA THR A 201 -14.18 3.22 -6.13
C THR A 201 -15.55 3.10 -6.79
N VAL A 202 -16.32 4.19 -6.82
CA VAL A 202 -17.62 4.21 -7.51
C VAL A 202 -17.39 4.19 -9.01
N SER A 203 -17.93 3.17 -9.68
CA SER A 203 -17.80 2.98 -11.13
C SER A 203 -18.91 3.73 -11.87
N THR A 204 -20.16 3.53 -11.47
CA THR A 204 -21.34 4.17 -12.06
C THR A 204 -22.34 4.55 -10.97
N GLY A 205 -23.27 5.44 -11.33
CA GLY A 205 -24.35 5.87 -10.45
C GLY A 205 -23.89 6.83 -9.35
N GLU A 206 -24.80 7.04 -8.41
CA GLU A 206 -24.58 7.86 -7.23
C GLU A 206 -25.27 7.24 -6.01
N GLY A 207 -24.74 7.57 -4.83
CA GLY A 207 -25.23 7.01 -3.58
C GLY A 207 -25.00 7.94 -2.41
N PHE A 208 -25.87 7.78 -1.41
CA PHE A 208 -25.75 8.41 -0.11
C PHE A 208 -25.62 7.33 0.94
N PHE A 209 -24.71 7.53 1.89
CA PHE A 209 -24.48 6.57 2.94
C PHE A 209 -24.10 7.25 4.26
N ILE A 210 -24.45 6.60 5.36
CA ILE A 210 -24.08 7.00 6.72
C ILE A 210 -22.79 6.30 7.10
N VAL A 211 -21.79 7.05 7.56
CA VAL A 211 -20.52 6.50 8.02
C VAL A 211 -20.72 5.68 9.30
N THR A 212 -20.31 4.43 9.28
CA THR A 212 -20.43 3.51 10.40
C THR A 212 -19.06 3.20 11.02
N GLY A 213 -17.99 3.31 10.24
CA GLY A 213 -16.62 3.05 10.67
C GLY A 213 -15.60 3.98 10.01
N THR A 214 -14.60 4.42 10.79
CA THR A 214 -13.49 5.27 10.32
C THR A 214 -12.15 4.74 10.80
N GLY A 215 -11.07 5.04 10.07
CA GLY A 215 -9.70 4.75 10.49
C GLY A 215 -9.42 3.26 10.65
N LEU A 216 -9.08 2.80 11.86
CA LEU A 216 -8.80 1.39 12.16
C LEU A 216 -10.09 0.55 12.32
N ASN A 217 -11.24 1.19 12.46
CA ASN A 217 -12.52 0.52 12.64
C ASN A 217 -13.22 0.20 11.31
N THR A 218 -12.59 0.53 10.17
CA THR A 218 -13.04 0.08 8.84
C THR A 218 -12.51 -1.32 8.54
N GLU A 219 -13.10 -2.03 7.58
CA GLU A 219 -12.60 -3.32 7.10
C GLU A 219 -11.19 -3.21 6.53
N LEU A 220 -10.91 -2.15 5.75
CA LEU A 220 -9.54 -1.86 5.29
C LEU A 220 -8.59 -1.56 6.47
N GLY A 221 -9.09 -0.88 7.51
CA GLY A 221 -8.37 -0.61 8.75
C GLY A 221 -8.04 -1.88 9.54
N ARG A 222 -8.97 -2.83 9.61
CA ARG A 222 -8.78 -4.16 10.22
C ARG A 222 -7.75 -4.98 9.47
N ILE A 223 -7.83 -5.03 8.13
CA ILE A 223 -6.82 -5.67 7.28
C ILE A 223 -5.44 -5.03 7.53
N ALA A 224 -5.38 -3.71 7.58
CA ALA A 224 -4.14 -2.98 7.86
C ALA A 224 -3.60 -3.23 9.28
N HIS A 225 -4.47 -3.46 10.26
CA HIS A 225 -4.08 -3.80 11.63
C HIS A 225 -3.50 -5.22 11.69
N LEU A 226 -4.22 -6.22 11.14
CA LEU A 226 -3.78 -7.61 11.07
C LEU A 226 -2.43 -7.76 10.35
N THR A 227 -2.24 -7.02 9.25
CA THR A 227 -0.95 -7.01 8.53
C THR A 227 0.13 -6.18 9.25
N GLY A 228 -0.26 -5.12 9.95
CA GLY A 228 0.65 -4.28 10.73
C GLY A 228 1.21 -4.93 11.99
N GLU A 229 0.51 -5.94 12.54
CA GLU A 229 0.96 -6.75 13.67
C GLU A 229 1.91 -7.88 13.30
N MET A 230 2.10 -8.16 12.00
CA MET A 230 3.13 -9.11 11.57
C MET A 230 4.51 -8.60 12.01
N LYS A 231 5.13 -9.33 12.93
CA LYS A 231 6.50 -9.09 13.37
C LYS A 231 7.41 -9.14 12.14
N GLU A 232 8.13 -8.04 11.90
CA GLU A 232 9.16 -8.02 10.86
C GLU A 232 10.18 -9.13 11.14
N THR A 233 10.29 -10.08 10.22
CA THR A 233 11.29 -11.13 10.29
C THR A 233 12.63 -10.58 9.82
N LEU A 234 13.72 -11.06 10.44
CA LEU A 234 15.08 -10.69 10.02
C LEU A 234 15.32 -11.14 8.59
N THR A 235 15.96 -10.29 7.79
CA THR A 235 16.31 -10.64 6.41
C THR A 235 17.44 -11.69 6.37
N PRO A 236 17.60 -12.43 5.26
CA PRO A 236 18.66 -13.44 5.15
C PRO A 236 20.06 -12.89 5.51
N MET A 237 20.41 -11.70 5.01
CA MET A 237 21.67 -11.02 5.33
C MET A 237 21.77 -10.63 6.81
N GLN A 238 20.68 -10.15 7.43
CA GLN A 238 20.67 -9.88 8.88
C GLN A 238 20.88 -11.18 9.69
N LYS A 239 20.28 -12.29 9.27
CA LYS A 239 20.53 -13.62 9.89
C LYS A 239 21.98 -14.05 9.72
N GLN A 240 22.57 -13.84 8.55
CA GLN A 240 23.98 -14.12 8.30
C GLN A 240 24.91 -13.23 9.15
N MET A 241 24.62 -11.94 9.29
CA MET A 241 25.36 -11.03 10.17
C MET A 241 25.28 -11.45 11.62
N ARG A 242 24.11 -11.88 12.10
CA ARG A 242 23.99 -12.40 13.46
C ARG A 242 24.82 -13.69 13.68
N ARG A 243 24.88 -14.57 12.67
CA ARG A 243 25.75 -15.76 12.71
C ARG A 243 27.22 -15.38 12.68
N LEU A 244 27.60 -14.45 11.81
CA LEU A 244 28.96 -13.94 11.72
C LEU A 244 29.40 -13.30 13.04
N GLY A 245 28.57 -12.40 13.60
CA GLY A 245 28.82 -11.77 14.89
C GLY A 245 28.99 -12.79 16.00
N LYS A 246 28.13 -13.83 16.05
CA LYS A 246 28.28 -14.93 17.01
C LYS A 246 29.61 -15.68 16.82
N ASN A 247 29.98 -16.00 15.58
CA ASN A 247 31.22 -16.72 15.28
C ASN A 247 32.46 -15.87 15.64
N VAL A 248 32.47 -14.59 15.27
CA VAL A 248 33.51 -13.63 15.63
C VAL A 248 33.64 -13.50 17.15
N THR A 249 32.52 -13.45 17.88
CA THR A 249 32.51 -13.43 19.34
C THR A 249 33.20 -14.66 19.92
N VAL A 250 32.82 -15.85 19.44
CA VAL A 250 33.42 -17.12 19.91
C VAL A 250 34.92 -17.14 19.62
N ILE A 251 35.34 -16.73 18.42
CA ILE A 251 36.76 -16.67 18.04
C ILE A 251 37.53 -15.67 18.91
N ALA A 252 37.00 -14.47 19.13
CA ALA A 252 37.62 -13.43 19.96
C ALA A 252 37.82 -13.90 21.41
N VAL A 253 36.83 -14.58 21.99
CA VAL A 253 36.94 -15.17 23.33
C VAL A 253 37.97 -16.30 23.36
N LEU A 254 38.00 -17.19 22.37
CA LEU A 254 38.99 -18.27 22.29
C LEU A 254 40.42 -17.73 22.18
N ILE A 255 40.63 -16.71 21.34
CA ILE A 255 41.92 -16.02 21.20
C ILE A 255 42.29 -15.38 22.54
N GLY A 256 41.37 -14.65 23.17
CA GLY A 256 41.61 -14.02 24.46
C GLY A 256 42.04 -15.03 25.54
N VAL A 257 41.33 -16.15 25.66
CA VAL A 257 41.67 -17.23 26.61
C VAL A 257 43.03 -17.86 26.26
N ALA A 258 43.30 -18.15 24.99
CA ALA A 258 44.56 -18.73 24.56
C ALA A 258 45.75 -17.82 24.87
N VAL A 259 45.60 -16.51 24.62
CA VAL A 259 46.61 -15.49 24.95
C VAL A 259 46.82 -15.42 26.46
N MET A 260 45.74 -15.42 27.25
CA MET A 260 45.84 -15.42 28.71
C MET A 260 46.62 -16.64 29.24
N ILE A 261 46.37 -17.83 28.69
CA ILE A 261 47.11 -19.05 29.05
C ILE A 261 48.58 -18.94 28.65
N ALA A 262 48.87 -18.52 27.42
CA ALA A 262 50.24 -18.38 26.92
C ALA A 262 51.05 -17.35 27.70
N GLY A 263 50.45 -16.19 28.01
CA GLY A 263 51.11 -15.15 28.78
C GLY A 263 51.36 -15.54 30.23
N TYR A 264 50.50 -16.39 30.82
CA TYR A 264 50.75 -16.98 32.14
C TYR A 264 52.01 -17.85 32.12
N PHE A 265 52.14 -18.75 31.13
CA PHE A 265 53.35 -19.58 30.97
C PHE A 265 54.59 -18.77 30.58
N SER A 266 54.41 -17.60 29.97
CA SER A 266 55.50 -16.69 29.60
C SER A 266 55.95 -15.77 30.75
N GLY A 267 55.35 -15.89 31.93
CA GLY A 267 55.68 -15.06 33.10
C GLY A 267 55.22 -13.60 33.00
N LEU A 268 54.30 -13.28 32.09
CA LEU A 268 53.72 -11.93 32.00
C LEU A 268 52.83 -11.66 33.20
N SER A 269 52.86 -10.42 33.70
CA SER A 269 51.90 -9.98 34.72
C SER A 269 50.47 -10.14 34.19
N LEU A 270 49.53 -10.49 35.07
CA LEU A 270 48.11 -10.63 34.72
C LEU A 270 47.56 -9.39 33.98
N TYR A 271 48.01 -8.20 34.40
CA TYR A 271 47.68 -6.93 33.77
C TYR A 271 48.09 -6.86 32.29
N HIS A 272 49.40 -6.97 32.01
CA HIS A 272 49.92 -6.87 30.64
C HIS A 272 49.36 -7.97 29.73
N ASN A 273 49.16 -9.17 30.27
CA ASN A 273 48.57 -10.28 29.55
C ASN A 273 47.09 -10.03 29.21
N PHE A 274 46.34 -9.47 30.16
CA PHE A 274 44.93 -9.09 29.94
C PHE A 274 44.78 -8.00 28.89
N ILE A 275 45.59 -6.93 28.95
CA ILE A 275 45.55 -5.85 27.95
C ILE A 275 45.91 -6.38 26.57
N PHE A 276 46.88 -7.30 26.46
CA PHE A 276 47.23 -7.92 25.18
C PHE A 276 46.10 -8.80 24.63
N ALA A 277 45.46 -9.61 25.48
CA ALA A 277 44.29 -10.42 25.11
C ALA A 277 43.10 -9.55 24.68
N LEU A 278 42.87 -8.43 25.37
CA LEU A 278 41.81 -7.48 25.07
C LEU A 278 42.04 -6.80 23.72
N ALA A 279 43.26 -6.29 23.48
CA ALA A 279 43.62 -5.64 22.22
C ALA A 279 43.45 -6.60 21.02
N LEU A 280 43.86 -7.86 21.17
CA LEU A 280 43.68 -8.88 20.14
C LEU A 280 42.20 -9.22 19.93
N ALA A 281 41.42 -9.38 20.99
CA ALA A 281 39.99 -9.67 20.88
C ALA A 281 39.21 -8.55 20.17
N VAL A 282 39.53 -7.28 20.48
CA VAL A 282 38.93 -6.11 19.80
C VAL A 282 39.34 -6.04 18.34
N SER A 283 40.61 -6.34 18.00
CA SER A 283 41.12 -6.24 16.63
C SER A 283 40.44 -7.16 15.59
N VAL A 284 39.74 -8.21 16.05
CA VAL A 284 39.05 -9.19 15.20
C VAL A 284 37.62 -8.75 14.85
N VAL A 285 37.09 -7.74 15.54
CA VAL A 285 35.74 -7.21 15.31
C VAL A 285 35.70 -6.46 13.96
N PRO A 286 34.81 -6.78 13.01
CA PRO A 286 34.77 -6.10 11.72
C PRO A 286 33.87 -4.86 11.76
N GLU A 287 34.32 -3.76 12.38
CA GLU A 287 33.46 -2.58 12.60
C GLU A 287 33.03 -1.86 11.31
N GLY A 288 33.82 -1.99 10.24
CA GLY A 288 33.51 -1.40 8.93
C GLY A 288 32.41 -2.13 8.14
N LEU A 289 32.06 -3.36 8.53
CA LEU A 289 31.17 -4.21 7.74
C LEU A 289 29.71 -3.70 7.68
N PRO A 290 29.06 -3.27 8.79
CA PRO A 290 27.71 -2.70 8.72
C PRO A 290 27.64 -1.45 7.83
N ALA A 291 28.65 -0.59 7.90
CA ALA A 291 28.74 0.61 7.07
C ALA A 291 28.90 0.27 5.58
N ALA A 292 29.77 -0.67 5.24
CA ALA A 292 29.98 -1.13 3.87
C ALA A 292 28.69 -1.72 3.26
N ILE A 293 27.95 -2.51 4.06
CA ILE A 293 26.66 -3.09 3.65
C ILE A 293 25.63 -1.99 3.41
N SER A 294 25.48 -1.04 4.33
CA SER A 294 24.53 0.07 4.21
C SER A 294 24.78 0.91 2.95
N VAL A 295 26.05 1.20 2.64
CA VAL A 295 26.46 1.91 1.41
C VAL A 295 26.13 1.08 0.17
N SER A 296 26.46 -0.21 0.18
CA SER A 296 26.18 -1.12 -0.95
C SER A 296 24.68 -1.21 -1.25
N LEU A 297 23.84 -1.42 -0.22
CA LEU A 297 22.38 -1.46 -0.36
C LEU A 297 21.80 -0.13 -0.83
N SER A 298 22.33 0.99 -0.33
CA SER A 298 21.90 2.33 -0.74
C SER A 298 22.21 2.60 -2.22
N LEU A 299 23.37 2.17 -2.71
CA LEU A 299 23.72 2.24 -4.13
C LEU A 299 22.82 1.33 -4.98
N GLY A 300 22.51 0.12 -4.49
CA GLY A 300 21.56 -0.79 -5.11
C GLY A 300 20.16 -0.19 -5.24
N MET A 301 19.64 0.42 -4.17
CA MET A 301 18.37 1.15 -4.17
C MET A 301 18.36 2.31 -5.18
N LYS A 302 19.45 3.09 -5.25
CA LYS A 302 19.60 4.16 -6.24
C LYS A 302 19.58 3.62 -7.67
N LYS A 303 20.16 2.45 -7.93
CA LYS A 303 20.11 1.78 -9.24
C LYS A 303 18.69 1.32 -9.58
N LEU A 304 17.98 0.70 -8.64
CA LEU A 304 16.57 0.30 -8.82
C LEU A 304 15.65 1.49 -9.13
N LEU A 305 15.85 2.62 -8.46
CA LEU A 305 15.05 3.83 -8.69
C LEU A 305 15.17 4.35 -10.13
N LYS A 306 16.36 4.25 -10.75
CA LYS A 306 16.55 4.59 -12.17
C LYS A 306 15.71 3.72 -13.11
N HIS A 307 15.36 2.50 -12.69
CA HIS A 307 14.47 1.59 -13.40
C HIS A 307 13.01 1.69 -12.92
N LYS A 308 12.62 2.81 -12.29
CA LYS A 308 11.27 3.05 -11.75
C LYS A 308 10.84 2.05 -10.66
N VAL A 309 11.79 1.36 -10.02
CA VAL A 309 11.53 0.47 -8.87
C VAL A 309 11.83 1.22 -7.57
N LEU A 310 10.80 1.47 -6.78
CA LEU A 310 10.92 2.14 -5.49
C LEU A 310 10.98 1.12 -4.34
N ALA A 311 12.18 0.81 -3.86
CA ALA A 311 12.36 0.01 -2.65
C ALA A 311 12.00 0.83 -1.40
N LYS A 312 10.94 0.45 -0.67
CA LYS A 312 10.48 1.21 0.51
C LYS A 312 11.33 0.98 1.77
N LYS A 313 12.31 0.07 1.74
CA LYS A 313 13.24 -0.22 2.84
C LYS A 313 14.60 -0.64 2.25
N LEU A 314 15.71 -0.32 2.93
CA LEU A 314 17.06 -0.68 2.47
C LEU A 314 17.23 -2.20 2.33
N ASN A 315 16.70 -2.96 3.29
CA ASN A 315 16.79 -4.42 3.32
C ASN A 315 15.94 -5.11 2.23
N ALA A 316 14.95 -4.41 1.64
CA ALA A 316 14.13 -4.97 0.57
C ALA A 316 14.94 -5.28 -0.71
N VAL A 317 16.04 -4.56 -0.95
CA VAL A 317 16.94 -4.79 -2.09
C VAL A 317 17.57 -6.19 -2.01
N GLU A 318 17.99 -6.60 -0.82
CA GLU A 318 18.58 -7.92 -0.59
C GLU A 318 17.53 -9.03 -0.54
N THR A 319 16.39 -8.76 0.12
CA THR A 319 15.29 -9.72 0.19
C THR A 319 14.80 -10.09 -1.21
N LEU A 320 14.64 -9.10 -2.12
CA LEU A 320 14.22 -9.36 -3.51
C LEU A 320 15.22 -10.24 -4.27
N GLY A 321 16.52 -10.11 -4.00
CA GLY A 321 17.56 -10.96 -4.60
C GLY A 321 17.59 -12.40 -4.07
N SER A 322 16.88 -12.67 -2.98
CA SER A 322 16.80 -13.98 -2.31
C SER A 322 15.42 -14.61 -2.43
N VAL A 323 14.58 -14.15 -3.35
CA VAL A 323 13.22 -14.67 -3.56
C VAL A 323 13.28 -15.94 -4.39
N ASP A 324 12.78 -17.04 -3.82
CA ASP A 324 12.60 -18.31 -4.54
C ASP A 324 11.20 -18.46 -5.15
N ILE A 325 10.19 -17.84 -4.53
CA ILE A 325 8.78 -17.96 -4.91
C ILE A 325 8.16 -16.57 -5.00
N ILE A 326 7.62 -16.23 -6.18
CA ILE A 326 6.85 -15.01 -6.39
C ILE A 326 5.37 -15.36 -6.37
N CYS A 327 4.70 -15.07 -5.25
CA CYS A 327 3.24 -15.08 -5.17
C CYS A 327 2.74 -13.74 -5.71
N THR A 328 2.14 -13.75 -6.90
CA THR A 328 1.63 -12.56 -7.56
C THR A 328 0.12 -12.61 -7.62
N ASP A 329 -0.50 -11.45 -7.41
CA ASP A 329 -1.90 -11.27 -7.79
C ASP A 329 -1.99 -11.25 -9.34
N LYS A 330 -3.16 -11.59 -9.88
CA LYS A 330 -3.43 -11.60 -11.32
C LYS A 330 -3.77 -10.21 -11.80
N THR A 331 -4.87 -9.67 -11.28
CA THR A 331 -5.50 -8.45 -11.80
C THR A 331 -4.69 -7.23 -11.36
N GLY A 332 -4.33 -6.35 -12.30
CA GLY A 332 -3.55 -5.13 -11.99
C GLY A 332 -2.07 -5.36 -11.67
N THR A 333 -1.62 -6.62 -11.58
CA THR A 333 -0.21 -6.98 -11.39
C THR A 333 0.34 -7.72 -12.62
N ILE A 334 -0.26 -8.86 -13.01
CA ILE A 334 0.06 -9.55 -14.26
C ILE A 334 -0.71 -8.90 -15.43
N THR A 335 -1.98 -8.57 -15.20
CA THR A 335 -2.83 -7.91 -16.20
C THR A 335 -2.85 -6.40 -16.00
N LYS A 336 -3.20 -5.64 -17.04
CA LYS A 336 -3.32 -4.18 -16.96
C LYS A 336 -4.48 -3.68 -16.11
N ASN A 337 -5.36 -4.60 -15.66
CA ASN A 337 -6.66 -4.27 -15.10
C ASN A 337 -7.52 -3.36 -16.00
N GLU A 338 -7.45 -3.60 -17.31
CA GLU A 338 -8.19 -2.83 -18.31
C GLU A 338 -8.93 -3.85 -19.18
N LEU A 339 -10.25 -3.95 -19.02
CA LEU A 339 -11.06 -4.83 -19.88
C LEU A 339 -10.89 -4.41 -21.34
N THR A 340 -10.71 -5.39 -22.22
CA THR A 340 -10.43 -5.15 -23.64
C THR A 340 -11.27 -6.12 -24.46
N VAL A 341 -11.99 -5.60 -25.46
CA VAL A 341 -12.66 -6.45 -26.45
C VAL A 341 -11.61 -7.13 -27.32
N THR A 342 -11.61 -8.46 -27.33
CA THR A 342 -10.64 -9.29 -28.08
C THR A 342 -11.28 -10.04 -29.25
N HIS A 343 -12.57 -10.37 -29.15
CA HIS A 343 -13.32 -11.11 -30.17
C HIS A 343 -14.68 -10.46 -30.42
N LEU A 344 -15.09 -10.41 -31.69
CA LEU A 344 -16.39 -9.95 -32.14
C LEU A 344 -17.03 -11.04 -33.01
N ILE A 345 -18.29 -11.39 -32.74
CA ILE A 345 -19.04 -12.30 -33.59
C ILE A 345 -19.98 -11.48 -34.46
N ILE A 346 -19.77 -11.48 -35.78
CA ILE A 346 -20.57 -10.72 -36.74
C ILE A 346 -20.74 -11.50 -38.04
N ASN A 347 -21.96 -11.52 -38.59
CA ASN A 347 -22.29 -12.26 -39.82
C ASN A 347 -21.85 -13.74 -39.80
N ASN A 348 -21.95 -14.39 -38.64
CA ASN A 348 -21.50 -15.78 -38.43
C ASN A 348 -19.98 -15.98 -38.65
N GLN A 349 -19.20 -14.89 -38.51
CA GLN A 349 -17.74 -14.88 -38.54
C GLN A 349 -17.20 -14.34 -37.22
N GLU A 350 -16.05 -14.84 -36.80
CA GLU A 350 -15.32 -14.34 -35.64
C GLU A 350 -14.21 -13.39 -36.12
N VAL A 351 -14.25 -12.15 -35.63
CA VAL A 351 -13.24 -11.12 -35.91
C VAL A 351 -12.44 -10.88 -34.64
N THR A 352 -11.13 -11.12 -34.70
CA THR A 352 -10.21 -10.86 -33.59
C THR A 352 -9.77 -9.40 -33.62
N VAL A 353 -9.78 -8.74 -32.46
CA VAL A 353 -9.38 -7.34 -32.28
C VAL A 353 -8.08 -7.30 -31.47
N SER A 354 -7.03 -6.72 -32.04
CA SER A 354 -5.76 -6.54 -31.33
C SER A 354 -5.70 -5.21 -30.57
N GLY A 355 -4.59 -5.00 -29.85
CA GLY A 355 -4.41 -3.89 -28.93
C GLY A 355 -4.76 -4.28 -27.50
N THR A 356 -4.05 -3.70 -26.54
CA THR A 356 -4.23 -4.02 -25.12
C THR A 356 -4.62 -2.79 -24.34
N GLY A 357 -5.58 -2.96 -23.44
CA GLY A 357 -5.99 -1.88 -22.57
C GLY A 357 -6.81 -0.81 -23.27
N TYR A 358 -6.81 0.40 -22.72
CA TYR A 358 -7.63 1.52 -23.21
C TYR A 358 -6.98 2.36 -24.32
N SER A 359 -6.04 1.77 -25.07
CA SER A 359 -5.45 2.39 -26.27
C SER A 359 -6.40 2.24 -27.47
N PRO A 360 -6.62 3.31 -28.26
CA PRO A 360 -7.43 3.24 -29.49
C PRO A 360 -6.68 2.58 -30.64
N GLU A 361 -5.44 2.11 -30.43
CA GLU A 361 -4.65 1.42 -31.43
C GLU A 361 -4.96 -0.08 -31.42
N GLY A 362 -5.28 -0.63 -32.58
CA GLY A 362 -5.57 -2.05 -32.78
C GLY A 362 -5.89 -2.35 -34.24
N ASN A 363 -5.72 -3.61 -34.61
CA ASN A 363 -6.05 -4.14 -35.93
C ASN A 363 -7.15 -5.21 -35.81
N PHE A 364 -7.87 -5.42 -36.90
CA PHE A 364 -8.91 -6.44 -37.01
C PHE A 364 -8.41 -7.61 -37.85
N TYR A 365 -8.72 -8.83 -37.43
CA TYR A 365 -8.29 -10.05 -38.09
C TYR A 365 -9.47 -10.98 -38.37
N LEU A 366 -9.46 -11.60 -39.54
CA LEU A 366 -10.34 -12.71 -39.92
C LEU A 366 -9.43 -13.89 -40.31
N ASP A 367 -9.61 -15.05 -39.70
CA ASP A 367 -8.77 -16.25 -39.92
C ASP A 367 -7.26 -15.92 -39.84
N ASP A 368 -6.85 -15.19 -38.78
CA ASP A 368 -5.48 -14.71 -38.53
C ASP A 368 -4.89 -13.75 -39.60
N ARG A 369 -5.69 -13.23 -40.52
CA ARG A 369 -5.27 -12.24 -41.52
C ARG A 369 -5.79 -10.85 -41.18
N ALA A 370 -4.89 -9.87 -41.20
CA ALA A 370 -5.27 -8.47 -40.99
C ALA A 370 -6.21 -8.01 -42.12
N VAL A 371 -7.35 -7.43 -41.75
CA VAL A 371 -8.39 -6.97 -42.66
C VAL A 371 -8.72 -5.51 -42.42
N ASN A 372 -9.15 -4.80 -43.46
CA ASN A 372 -9.70 -3.47 -43.31
C ASN A 372 -11.11 -3.59 -42.68
N PRO A 373 -11.34 -3.06 -41.46
CA PRO A 373 -12.62 -3.22 -40.79
C PRO A 373 -13.78 -2.57 -41.54
N ALA A 374 -13.55 -1.53 -42.35
CA ALA A 374 -14.59 -0.90 -43.16
C ALA A 374 -15.15 -1.83 -44.26
N GLY A 375 -14.43 -2.90 -44.60
CA GLY A 375 -14.90 -3.92 -45.55
C GLY A 375 -15.82 -4.98 -44.91
N ILE A 376 -15.92 -5.03 -43.59
CA ILE A 376 -16.74 -6.02 -42.88
C ILE A 376 -18.17 -5.49 -42.78
N LYS A 377 -19.10 -6.16 -43.45
CA LYS A 377 -20.52 -5.79 -43.45
C LYS A 377 -21.05 -5.71 -42.01
N ASN A 378 -21.88 -4.70 -41.73
CA ASN A 378 -22.51 -4.45 -40.43
C ASN A 378 -21.56 -4.10 -39.26
N LEU A 379 -20.22 -4.10 -39.43
CA LEU A 379 -19.30 -3.84 -38.32
C LEU A 379 -19.42 -2.42 -37.78
N GLU A 380 -19.62 -1.43 -38.66
CA GLU A 380 -19.92 -0.05 -38.24
C GLU A 380 -21.19 0.04 -37.39
N LEU A 381 -22.25 -0.68 -37.78
CA LEU A 381 -23.52 -0.66 -37.06
C LEU A 381 -23.37 -1.29 -35.67
N LEU A 382 -22.62 -2.39 -35.56
CA LEU A 382 -22.32 -3.02 -34.28
C LEU A 382 -21.62 -2.05 -33.33
N PHE A 383 -20.59 -1.35 -33.81
CA PHE A 383 -19.90 -0.34 -33.00
C PHE A 383 -20.75 0.88 -32.72
N ARG A 384 -21.58 1.34 -33.67
CA ARG A 384 -22.50 2.46 -33.45
C ARG A 384 -23.50 2.13 -32.34
N ILE A 385 -24.06 0.91 -32.31
CA ILE A 385 -24.91 0.45 -31.22
C ILE A 385 -24.12 0.42 -29.90
N GLY A 386 -22.96 -0.23 -29.88
CA GLY A 386 -22.17 -0.40 -28.66
C GLY A 386 -21.59 0.88 -28.08
N VAL A 387 -21.34 1.91 -28.90
CA VAL A 387 -20.85 3.22 -28.46
C VAL A 387 -22.00 4.15 -28.04
N LEU A 388 -23.17 4.08 -28.68
CA LEU A 388 -24.32 4.94 -28.36
C LEU A 388 -25.17 4.40 -27.21
N CYS A 389 -25.24 3.09 -27.04
CA CYS A 389 -25.95 2.41 -25.95
C CYS A 389 -24.97 2.13 -24.80
N ASN A 390 -24.33 3.18 -24.30
CA ASN A 390 -23.19 3.10 -23.38
C ASN A 390 -23.11 4.36 -22.52
N ASP A 391 -22.87 4.19 -21.22
CA ASP A 391 -22.76 5.30 -20.26
C ASP A 391 -21.30 5.59 -19.87
N ALA A 392 -20.36 4.75 -20.28
CA ALA A 392 -18.94 4.93 -20.02
C ALA A 392 -18.31 5.99 -20.93
N ASN A 393 -17.36 6.73 -20.36
CA ASN A 393 -16.64 7.78 -21.06
C ASN A 393 -15.12 7.60 -20.89
N ILE A 394 -14.36 7.99 -21.91
CA ILE A 394 -12.89 7.91 -21.89
C ILE A 394 -12.35 9.32 -21.68
N ILE A 395 -11.74 9.56 -20.51
CA ILE A 395 -11.09 10.82 -20.19
C ILE A 395 -9.57 10.70 -20.24
N LEU A 396 -8.89 11.82 -20.48
CA LEU A 396 -7.44 11.89 -20.38
C LEU A 396 -7.06 12.48 -19.02
N LYS A 397 -6.51 11.64 -18.13
CA LYS A 397 -6.03 12.04 -16.80
C LYS A 397 -4.54 11.79 -16.71
N ASP A 398 -3.74 12.82 -16.41
CA ASP A 398 -2.28 12.75 -16.31
C ASP A 398 -1.58 12.12 -17.53
N GLY A 399 -2.11 12.39 -18.74
CA GLY A 399 -1.60 11.84 -19.99
C GLY A 399 -1.97 10.37 -20.25
N ARG A 400 -2.78 9.74 -19.39
CA ARG A 400 -3.32 8.39 -19.57
C ARG A 400 -4.81 8.44 -19.86
N ARG A 401 -5.27 7.49 -20.68
CA ARG A 401 -6.70 7.28 -20.92
C ARG A 401 -7.27 6.46 -19.77
N VAL A 402 -8.35 6.96 -19.19
CA VAL A 402 -9.04 6.31 -18.07
C VAL A 402 -10.50 6.21 -18.47
N VAL A 403 -11.07 5.01 -18.30
CA VAL A 403 -12.50 4.79 -18.41
C VAL A 403 -13.15 5.27 -17.11
N VAL A 404 -14.14 6.15 -17.24
CA VAL A 404 -15.06 6.54 -16.18
C VAL A 404 -16.40 5.88 -16.50
N GLY A 405 -16.90 5.05 -15.60
CA GLY A 405 -18.07 4.19 -15.87
C GLY A 405 -17.73 2.71 -15.74
N ASP A 406 -18.59 1.85 -16.29
CA ASP A 406 -18.37 0.40 -16.31
C ASP A 406 -17.17 0.04 -17.22
N PRO A 407 -16.18 -0.74 -16.75
CA PRO A 407 -15.01 -1.12 -17.54
C PRO A 407 -15.34 -1.92 -18.81
N THR A 408 -16.44 -2.68 -18.82
CA THR A 408 -16.93 -3.45 -19.97
C THR A 408 -17.47 -2.50 -21.03
N GLU A 409 -18.27 -1.53 -20.61
CA GLU A 409 -18.79 -0.47 -21.47
C GLU A 409 -17.64 0.36 -22.06
N GLY A 410 -16.68 0.78 -21.24
CA GLY A 410 -15.50 1.49 -21.72
C GLY A 410 -14.66 0.68 -22.71
N ALA A 411 -14.55 -0.64 -22.52
CA ALA A 411 -13.86 -1.52 -23.47
C ALA A 411 -14.54 -1.52 -24.85
N ILE A 412 -15.87 -1.45 -24.90
CA ILE A 412 -16.65 -1.34 -26.14
C ILE A 412 -16.41 0.01 -26.82
N VAL A 413 -16.40 1.11 -26.05
CA VAL A 413 -16.08 2.45 -26.59
C VAL A 413 -14.68 2.47 -27.21
N VAL A 414 -13.68 1.94 -26.50
CA VAL A 414 -12.30 1.82 -27.02
C VAL A 414 -12.25 0.98 -28.29
N ALA A 415 -12.98 -0.13 -28.36
CA ALA A 415 -13.05 -0.96 -29.56
C ALA A 415 -13.69 -0.22 -30.74
N GLY A 416 -14.71 0.61 -30.49
CA GLY A 416 -15.29 1.53 -31.47
C GLY A 416 -14.29 2.57 -31.97
N GLU A 417 -13.43 3.10 -31.09
CA GLU A 417 -12.35 4.03 -31.47
C GLU A 417 -11.24 3.35 -32.30
N LYS A 418 -10.96 2.06 -32.05
CA LYS A 418 -10.06 1.26 -32.89
C LYS A 418 -10.61 1.08 -34.32
N TYR A 419 -11.93 0.95 -34.46
CA TYR A 419 -12.59 0.92 -35.78
C TYR A 419 -12.49 2.27 -36.49
N ASN A 420 -12.79 3.37 -35.78
CA ASN A 420 -12.66 4.71 -36.33
C ASN A 420 -12.24 5.72 -35.25
N PRO A 421 -11.02 6.29 -35.35
CA PRO A 421 -10.48 7.17 -34.31
C PRO A 421 -11.01 8.61 -34.38
N LYS A 422 -11.87 8.94 -35.34
CA LYS A 422 -12.43 10.29 -35.46
C LYS A 422 -13.31 10.61 -34.25
N LYS A 423 -12.92 11.64 -33.49
CA LYS A 423 -13.77 12.24 -32.46
C LYS A 423 -15.14 12.56 -33.05
N ASN A 424 -16.19 12.15 -32.34
CA ASN A 424 -17.59 12.31 -32.73
C ASN A 424 -18.06 11.52 -33.96
N PHE A 425 -17.32 10.50 -34.41
CA PHE A 425 -17.75 9.67 -35.54
C PHE A 425 -19.12 9.01 -35.28
N TYR A 426 -19.33 8.50 -34.07
CA TYR A 426 -20.58 7.85 -33.69
C TYR A 426 -21.64 8.82 -33.15
N SER A 427 -21.24 10.00 -32.63
CA SER A 427 -22.17 10.98 -32.04
C SER A 427 -22.82 11.92 -33.05
N ILE A 428 -22.42 11.84 -34.32
CA ILE A 428 -23.10 12.54 -35.42
C ILE A 428 -23.95 11.49 -36.16
N GLY A 429 -25.19 11.33 -35.70
CA GLY A 429 -26.23 10.53 -36.34
C GLY A 429 -27.54 11.31 -36.36
N GLU A 430 -28.23 11.23 -37.50
CA GLU A 430 -29.38 12.05 -37.89
C GLU A 430 -30.48 12.15 -36.82
N THR A 431 -31.16 13.30 -36.85
CA THR A 431 -32.39 13.65 -36.11
C THR A 431 -33.17 12.43 -35.62
N LYS A 432 -33.42 12.42 -34.30
CA LYS A 432 -34.37 11.57 -33.58
C LYS A 432 -35.46 11.07 -34.54
N ILE A 433 -35.53 9.76 -34.78
CA ILE A 433 -36.69 9.17 -35.44
C ILE A 433 -37.87 9.45 -34.51
N THR A 434 -38.68 10.45 -34.87
CA THR A 434 -39.90 10.86 -34.18
C THR A 434 -41.02 9.87 -34.39
#